data_AF-A0A5B6ZYP6-F1
#
_entry.id   AF-A0A5B6ZYP6-F1
#
_cell.length_a   1.000
_cell.length_b   1.000
_cell.length_c   1.000
_cell.angle_alpha   90.00
_cell.angle_beta   90.00
_cell.angle_gamma   90.00
#
_symmetry.space_group_name_H-M   'P 1'
#
loop_
_entity.id
_entity.type
_entity.pdbx_description
1 polymer ?
#
loop_
_entity_poly.entity_id
_entity_poly.type
_entity_poly.pdbx_seq_one_letter_code
_entity_poly.pdbx_strand_id
1 'polypeptide(L)'
;MGFLGWYLRMLESRPLLTKSVTSSLIFAAADLTSQMIMLPSPGSFDSIRTLRMAGYGMLILGPAQHLWFNFVARVLPKRDVATTLKKIILGQVIYGPAVNTIFFSFSATLQGESGSEIVARLMRDLLPTLVNGLLYWPACDFLTYKIIPVHLQPLINSSFLYFWTIYLTYMASLKKPGAD
;
A
#
# COMPACT_ATOMS: atom_id res chain seq x y z
N MET A 1 29.00 9.31 7.93
CA MET A 1 27.62 9.35 7.43
C MET A 1 27.08 7.92 7.44
N GLY A 2 26.17 7.58 8.36
CA GLY A 2 25.56 6.24 8.41
C GLY A 2 24.47 6.05 7.36
N PHE A 3 23.92 4.83 7.26
CA PHE A 3 22.86 4.46 6.31
C PHE A 3 21.67 5.43 6.33
N LEU A 4 21.21 5.83 7.52
CA LEU A 4 20.11 6.78 7.67
C LEU A 4 20.41 8.13 7.00
N GLY A 5 21.61 8.69 7.20
CA GLY A 5 22.00 9.95 6.59
C GLY A 5 22.11 9.87 5.06
N TRP A 6 22.57 8.74 4.53
CA TRP A 6 22.56 8.46 3.10
C TRP A 6 21.13 8.38 2.55
N TYR A 7 20.24 7.65 3.23
CA TYR A 7 18.85 7.50 2.81
C TYR A 7 18.10 8.83 2.79
N LEU A 8 18.24 9.64 3.84
CA LEU A 8 17.64 10.98 3.90
C LEU A 8 18.15 11.88 2.77
N ARG A 9 19.45 11.84 2.47
CA ARG A 9 20.02 12.56 1.31
C ARG A 9 19.47 12.07 -0.03
N MET A 10 19.23 10.77 -0.18
CA MET A 10 18.61 10.21 -1.38
C MET A 10 17.13 10.62 -1.51
N LEU A 11 16.42 10.76 -0.40
CA LEU A 11 15.07 11.31 -0.38
C LEU A 11 15.01 12.78 -0.80
N GLU A 12 16.07 13.56 -0.59
CA GLU A 12 16.15 14.95 -1.02
C GLU A 12 16.61 15.09 -2.48
N SER A 13 17.67 14.37 -2.86
CA SER A 13 18.29 14.49 -4.19
C SER A 13 17.52 13.78 -5.30
N ARG A 14 16.88 12.64 -5.00
CA ARG A 14 16.12 11.82 -5.96
C ARG A 14 14.80 11.35 -5.34
N PRO A 15 13.91 12.27 -4.93
CA PRO A 15 12.77 11.96 -4.06
C PRO A 15 11.83 10.91 -4.66
N LEU A 16 11.50 11.02 -5.95
CA LEU A 16 10.57 10.10 -6.61
C LEU A 16 11.16 8.68 -6.67
N LEU A 17 12.38 8.54 -7.21
CA LEU A 17 13.05 7.25 -7.36
C LEU A 17 13.28 6.57 -6.02
N THR A 18 13.76 7.31 -5.01
CA THR A 18 14.00 6.76 -3.67
C THR A 18 12.71 6.22 -3.06
N LYS A 19 11.60 6.98 -3.17
CA LYS A 19 10.30 6.52 -2.67
C LYS A 19 9.78 5.31 -3.45
N SER A 20 9.91 5.29 -4.77
CA SER A 20 9.57 4.13 -5.60
C SER A 20 10.31 2.86 -5.21
N VAL A 21 11.63 2.94 -5.06
CA VAL A 21 12.45 1.79 -4.65
C VAL A 21 12.07 1.33 -3.25
N THR A 22 11.89 2.26 -2.31
CA THR A 22 11.43 1.94 -0.95
C THR A 22 10.08 1.23 -0.95
N SER A 23 9.08 1.75 -1.65
CA SER A 23 7.74 1.14 -1.74
C SER A 23 7.80 -0.25 -2.40
N SER A 24 8.65 -0.43 -3.42
CA SER A 24 8.89 -1.72 -4.06
C SER A 24 9.43 -2.78 -3.09
N LEU A 25 10.48 -2.43 -2.34
CA LEU A 25 11.10 -3.32 -1.36
C LEU A 25 10.11 -3.71 -0.25
N ILE A 26 9.33 -2.74 0.23
CA ILE A 26 8.32 -3.00 1.27
C ILE A 26 7.20 -3.90 0.74
N PHE A 27 6.73 -3.70 -0.50
CA PHE A 27 5.73 -4.57 -1.11
C PHE A 27 6.23 -6.00 -1.33
N ALA A 28 7.46 -6.14 -1.81
CA ALA A 28 8.10 -7.44 -1.96
C ALA A 28 8.21 -8.15 -0.61
N ALA A 29 8.67 -7.45 0.42
CA ALA A 29 8.75 -7.99 1.78
C ALA A 29 7.37 -8.39 2.32
N ALA A 30 6.35 -7.55 2.15
CA ALA A 30 4.98 -7.84 2.59
C ALA A 30 4.44 -9.11 1.94
N ASP A 31 4.69 -9.29 0.65
CA ASP A 31 4.26 -10.47 -0.09
C ASP A 31 5.02 -11.73 0.35
N LEU A 32 6.35 -11.65 0.50
CA LEU A 32 7.16 -12.77 1.01
C LEU A 32 6.68 -13.22 2.39
N THR A 33 6.44 -12.29 3.31
CA THR A 33 5.91 -12.60 4.64
C THR A 33 4.50 -13.20 4.55
N SER A 34 3.67 -12.69 3.65
CA SER A 34 2.32 -13.23 3.45
C SER A 34 2.35 -14.66 2.92
N GLN A 35 3.26 -14.96 1.98
CA GLN A 35 3.46 -16.31 1.47
C GLN A 35 3.98 -17.24 2.57
N MET A 36 4.91 -16.78 3.42
CA MET A 36 5.38 -17.55 4.58
C MET A 36 4.26 -17.93 5.55
N ILE A 37 3.28 -17.05 5.77
CA ILE A 37 2.15 -17.32 6.66
C ILE A 37 1.14 -18.31 6.03
N MET A 38 0.95 -18.25 4.71
CA MET A 38 -0.06 -19.03 4.00
C MET A 38 0.38 -20.43 3.57
N LEU A 39 1.67 -20.63 3.33
CA LEU A 39 2.17 -21.86 2.71
C LEU A 39 2.41 -22.96 3.76
N PRO A 40 1.89 -24.18 3.55
CA PRO A 40 2.11 -25.30 4.46
C PRO A 40 3.53 -25.88 4.40
N SER A 41 4.33 -25.54 3.38
CA SER A 41 5.72 -25.97 3.24
C SER A 41 6.58 -24.86 2.62
N PRO A 42 7.86 -24.69 3.03
CA PRO A 42 8.77 -23.65 2.51
C PRO A 42 9.09 -23.74 1.00
N GLY A 43 8.68 -24.80 0.29
CA GLY A 43 9.03 -25.04 -1.12
C GLY A 43 8.11 -24.40 -2.17
N SER A 44 6.96 -23.84 -1.78
CA SER A 44 5.92 -23.36 -2.72
C SER A 44 5.89 -21.84 -2.90
N PHE A 45 7.02 -21.15 -2.72
CA PHE A 45 7.11 -19.70 -2.94
C PHE A 45 6.87 -19.34 -4.41
N ASP A 46 5.92 -18.45 -4.64
CA ASP A 46 5.65 -17.84 -5.92
C ASP A 46 6.48 -16.56 -6.07
N SER A 47 7.68 -16.72 -6.65
CA SER A 47 8.58 -15.60 -6.93
C SER A 47 8.02 -14.63 -7.99
N ILE A 48 7.20 -15.13 -8.92
CA ILE A 48 6.56 -14.29 -9.95
C ILE A 48 5.56 -13.36 -9.27
N ARG A 49 4.76 -13.86 -8.33
CA ARG A 49 3.86 -13.04 -7.52
C ARG A 49 4.63 -11.96 -6.75
N THR A 50 5.73 -12.28 -6.09
CA THR A 50 6.55 -11.28 -5.39
C THR A 50 7.10 -10.24 -6.36
N LEU A 51 7.54 -10.64 -7.56
CA LEU A 51 8.00 -9.70 -8.58
C LEU A 51 6.88 -8.76 -9.06
N ARG A 52 5.65 -9.27 -9.24
CA ARG A 52 4.48 -8.44 -9.57
C ARG A 52 4.23 -7.39 -8.47
N MET A 53 4.30 -7.78 -7.21
CA MET A 53 4.12 -6.89 -6.06
C MET A 53 5.23 -5.83 -5.99
N ALA A 54 6.48 -6.23 -6.21
CA ALA A 54 7.62 -5.31 -6.30
C ALA A 54 7.44 -4.30 -7.45
N GLY A 55 7.02 -4.78 -8.62
CA GLY A 55 6.74 -3.96 -9.80
C GLY A 55 5.64 -2.93 -9.56
N TYR A 56 4.54 -3.34 -8.92
CA TYR A 56 3.47 -2.42 -8.50
C TYR A 56 4.01 -1.34 -7.55
N GLY A 57 4.80 -1.74 -6.54
CA GLY A 57 5.42 -0.82 -5.58
C GLY A 57 6.31 0.23 -6.26
N MET A 58 7.12 -0.19 -7.23
CA MET A 58 8.07 0.67 -7.93
C MET A 58 7.41 1.63 -8.93
N LEU A 59 6.53 1.10 -9.78
CA LEU A 59 6.03 1.80 -10.96
C LEU A 59 4.74 2.58 -10.69
N ILE A 60 3.92 2.11 -9.74
CA ILE A 60 2.59 2.68 -9.50
C ILE A 60 2.54 3.31 -8.12
N LEU A 61 2.74 2.52 -7.06
CA LEU A 61 2.46 2.98 -5.70
C LEU A 61 3.42 4.08 -5.25
N GLY A 62 4.73 3.89 -5.41
CA GLY A 62 5.71 4.89 -4.99
C GLY A 62 5.52 6.25 -5.65
N PRO A 63 5.35 6.31 -6.99
CA PRO A 63 5.01 7.55 -7.68
C PRO A 63 3.66 8.14 -7.25
N ALA A 64 2.61 7.31 -7.12
CA ALA A 64 1.30 7.75 -6.66
C ALA A 64 1.36 8.35 -5.25
N GLN A 65 2.05 7.71 -4.31
CA GLN A 65 2.26 8.22 -2.95
C GLN A 65 3.06 9.53 -2.99
N HIS A 66 4.14 9.60 -3.76
CA HIS A 66 4.93 10.82 -3.91
C HIS A 66 4.04 11.99 -4.36
N LEU A 67 3.25 11.81 -5.40
CA LEU A 67 2.37 12.84 -5.94
C LEU A 67 1.25 13.19 -4.94
N TRP A 68 0.61 12.19 -4.35
CA TRP A 68 -0.49 12.35 -3.41
C TRP A 68 -0.10 13.14 -2.17
N PHE A 69 0.95 12.72 -1.46
CA PHE A 69 1.35 13.37 -0.20
C PHE A 69 1.82 14.81 -0.45
N ASN A 70 2.49 15.08 -1.57
CA ASN A 70 2.84 16.45 -1.95
C ASN A 70 1.61 17.29 -2.32
N PHE A 71 0.66 16.74 -3.08
CA PHE A 71 -0.59 17.42 -3.43
C PHE A 71 -1.38 17.80 -2.18
N VAL A 72 -1.62 16.84 -1.29
CA VAL A 72 -2.36 17.06 -0.05
C VAL A 72 -1.64 18.07 0.85
N ALA A 73 -0.30 18.04 0.92
CA ALA A 73 0.47 19.02 1.68
C ALA A 73 0.37 20.44 1.10
N ARG A 74 0.21 20.59 -0.22
CA ARG A 74 0.03 21.91 -0.86
C ARG A 74 -1.38 22.47 -0.66
N VAL A 75 -2.41 21.64 -0.85
CA VAL A 75 -3.82 22.06 -0.77
C VAL A 75 -4.28 22.23 0.68
N LEU A 76 -3.77 21.39 1.58
CA LEU A 76 -4.11 21.39 3.01
C LEU A 76 -2.82 21.52 3.84
N PRO A 77 -2.16 22.68 3.87
CA PRO A 77 -0.83 22.81 4.49
C PRO A 77 -0.84 22.70 6.02
N LYS A 78 -1.97 23.00 6.67
CA LYS A 78 -2.06 22.99 8.13
C LYS A 78 -2.02 21.56 8.70
N ARG A 79 -1.60 21.48 9.97
CA ARG A 79 -1.52 20.26 10.77
C ARG A 79 -2.43 20.28 12.00
N ASP A 80 -3.40 21.19 12.05
CA ASP A 80 -4.46 21.14 13.05
C ASP A 80 -5.35 19.89 12.84
N VAL A 81 -6.12 19.54 13.86
CA VAL A 81 -6.96 18.32 13.83
C VAL A 81 -7.99 18.41 12.70
N ALA A 82 -8.65 19.55 12.51
CA ALA A 82 -9.68 19.69 11.47
C ALA A 82 -9.10 19.52 10.07
N THR A 83 -7.94 20.12 9.77
CA THR A 83 -7.25 19.93 8.50
C THR A 83 -6.79 18.48 8.32
N THR A 84 -6.32 17.84 9.39
CA THR A 84 -5.91 16.41 9.36
C THR A 84 -7.10 15.51 9.01
N LEU A 85 -8.27 15.74 9.62
CA LEU A 85 -9.49 15.00 9.29
C LEU A 85 -9.91 15.20 7.83
N LYS A 86 -9.79 16.42 7.28
CA LYS A 86 -10.04 16.67 5.84
C LYS A 86 -9.11 15.86 4.94
N LYS A 87 -7.81 15.75 5.28
CA LYS A 87 -6.84 14.94 4.53
C LYS A 87 -7.22 13.46 4.55
N ILE A 88 -7.63 12.96 5.71
CA ILE A 88 -8.08 11.56 5.89
C ILE A 88 -9.30 11.29 5.02
N ILE A 89 -10.34 12.14 5.08
CA ILE A 89 -11.55 11.99 4.28
C ILE A 89 -11.20 11.99 2.79
N LEU A 90 -10.35 12.92 2.35
CA LEU A 90 -9.89 12.98 0.95
C LEU A 90 -9.14 11.71 0.55
N GLY A 91 -8.31 11.17 1.46
CA GLY A 91 -7.63 9.89 1.30
C GLY A 91 -8.61 8.73 1.14
N GLN A 92 -9.61 8.62 2.02
CA GLN A 92 -10.59 7.53 2.02
C GLN A 92 -11.54 7.56 0.82
N VAL A 93 -11.91 8.75 0.34
CA VAL A 93 -12.91 8.89 -0.74
C VAL A 93 -12.27 8.89 -2.13
N ILE A 94 -11.03 9.37 -2.25
CA ILE A 94 -10.38 9.51 -3.56
C ILE A 94 -9.20 8.56 -3.70
N TYR A 95 -8.19 8.72 -2.85
CA TYR A 95 -6.93 8.00 -3.02
C TYR A 95 -7.06 6.50 -2.79
N GLY A 96 -7.73 6.09 -1.71
CA GLY A 96 -7.98 4.70 -1.36
C GLY A 96 -8.68 3.94 -2.49
N PRO A 97 -9.87 4.39 -2.96
CA PRO A 97 -10.57 3.75 -4.06
C PRO A 97 -9.75 3.70 -5.35
N ALA A 98 -9.06 4.79 -5.70
CA ALA A 98 -8.24 4.83 -6.91
C ALA A 98 -7.06 3.84 -6.85
N VAL A 99 -6.28 3.85 -5.78
CA VAL A 99 -5.11 2.99 -5.61
C VAL A 99 -5.50 1.51 -5.54
N ASN A 100 -6.58 1.17 -4.82
CA ASN A 100 -7.05 -0.21 -4.74
C ASN A 100 -7.62 -0.71 -6.08
N THR A 101 -8.36 0.12 -6.80
CA THR A 101 -8.84 -0.23 -8.15
C THR A 101 -7.67 -0.52 -9.09
N ILE A 102 -6.66 0.37 -9.10
CA ILE A 102 -5.45 0.17 -9.91
C ILE A 102 -4.71 -1.08 -9.47
N PHE A 103 -4.59 -1.35 -8.17
CA PHE A 103 -3.95 -2.56 -7.65
C PHE A 103 -4.62 -3.84 -8.15
N PHE A 104 -5.94 -3.95 -7.96
CA PHE A 104 -6.68 -5.14 -8.37
C PHE A 104 -6.66 -5.35 -9.88
N SER A 105 -6.84 -4.27 -10.65
CA SER A 105 -6.75 -4.32 -12.12
C SER A 105 -5.35 -4.73 -12.58
N PHE A 106 -4.29 -4.09 -12.08
CA PHE A 106 -2.91 -4.41 -12.41
C PHE A 106 -2.58 -5.88 -12.09
N SER A 107 -2.96 -6.33 -10.89
CA SER A 107 -2.72 -7.69 -10.44
C SER A 107 -3.44 -8.72 -11.32
N ALA A 108 -4.69 -8.46 -11.69
CA ALA A 108 -5.49 -9.33 -12.55
C ALA A 108 -4.97 -9.37 -13.99
N THR A 109 -4.61 -8.21 -14.57
CA THR A 109 -4.00 -8.15 -15.90
C THR A 109 -2.70 -8.96 -15.96
N LEU A 110 -1.84 -8.87 -14.95
CA LEU A 110 -0.60 -9.67 -14.90
C LEU A 110 -0.83 -11.17 -14.62
N GLN A 111 -2.03 -11.55 -14.19
CA GLN A 111 -2.48 -12.94 -14.07
C GLN A 111 -3.12 -13.46 -15.36
N GLY A 112 -3.28 -12.62 -16.38
CA GLY A 112 -3.87 -13.00 -17.67
C GLY A 112 -5.40 -13.00 -17.69
N GLU A 113 -6.06 -12.38 -16.70
CA GLU A 113 -7.51 -12.24 -16.68
C GLU A 113 -8.02 -11.33 -17.81
N SER A 114 -9.14 -11.74 -18.40
CA SER A 114 -9.92 -10.97 -19.36
C SER A 114 -10.59 -9.74 -18.71
N GLY A 115 -11.02 -8.79 -19.53
CA GLY A 115 -11.69 -7.57 -19.04
C GLY A 115 -12.91 -7.85 -18.14
N SER A 116 -13.71 -8.87 -18.47
CA SER A 116 -14.86 -9.27 -17.64
C SER A 116 -14.45 -9.86 -16.29
N GLU A 117 -13.37 -10.62 -16.24
CA GLU A 117 -12.85 -11.20 -14.98
C GLU A 117 -12.27 -10.12 -14.08
N ILE A 118 -11.57 -9.13 -14.65
CA ILE A 118 -11.08 -7.95 -13.92
C ILE A 118 -12.25 -7.20 -13.28
N VAL A 119 -13.33 -6.95 -14.03
CA VAL A 119 -14.53 -6.28 -13.49
C VAL A 119 -15.16 -7.10 -12.38
N ALA A 120 -15.31 -8.42 -12.56
CA ALA A 120 -15.84 -9.30 -11.53
C ALA A 120 -15.00 -9.28 -10.25
N ARG A 121 -13.66 -9.29 -10.38
CA ARG A 121 -12.72 -9.17 -9.25
C ARG A 121 -12.88 -7.84 -8.53
N LEU A 122 -12.99 -6.72 -9.25
CA LEU A 122 -13.23 -5.41 -8.66
C LEU A 122 -14.55 -5.36 -7.87
N MET A 123 -15.63 -5.87 -8.44
CA MET A 123 -16.93 -5.93 -7.76
C MET A 123 -16.89 -6.81 -6.50
N ARG A 124 -16.11 -7.89 -6.53
CA ARG A 124 -15.95 -8.82 -5.41
C ARG A 124 -15.08 -8.25 -4.29
N ASP A 125 -13.93 -7.68 -4.62
CA ASP A 125 -12.86 -7.44 -3.64
C ASP A 125 -12.71 -5.96 -3.23
N LEU A 126 -13.09 -5.01 -4.09
CA LEU A 126 -12.83 -3.59 -3.85
C LEU A 126 -13.60 -3.08 -2.62
N LEU A 127 -14.92 -3.26 -2.59
CA LEU A 127 -15.75 -2.75 -1.51
C LEU A 127 -15.40 -3.41 -0.16
N PRO A 128 -15.26 -4.75 -0.05
CA PRO A 128 -14.80 -5.36 1.18
C PRO A 128 -13.43 -4.85 1.65
N THR A 129 -12.49 -4.63 0.73
CA THR A 129 -11.15 -4.10 1.07
C THR A 129 -11.24 -2.70 1.65
N LEU A 130 -12.04 -1.82 1.06
CA LEU A 130 -12.27 -0.46 1.56
C LEU A 130 -12.95 -0.47 2.92
N VAL A 131 -14.01 -1.26 3.08
CA VAL A 131 -14.78 -1.36 4.34
C VAL A 131 -13.92 -1.91 5.48
N ASN A 132 -13.17 -2.99 5.25
CA ASN A 132 -12.28 -3.57 6.25
C ASN A 132 -11.19 -2.58 6.66
N GLY A 133 -10.78 -1.71 5.73
CA GLY A 133 -9.77 -0.68 5.95
C GLY A 133 -10.26 0.57 6.69
N LEU A 134 -11.58 0.76 6.87
CA LEU A 134 -12.16 2.03 7.36
C LEU A 134 -11.75 2.40 8.78
N LEU A 135 -11.31 1.47 9.62
CA LEU A 135 -10.77 1.80 10.93
C LEU A 135 -9.25 1.94 10.90
N TYR A 136 -8.59 1.01 10.20
CA TYR A 136 -7.13 0.92 10.14
C TYR A 136 -6.50 2.13 9.46
N TRP A 137 -6.98 2.49 8.27
CA TRP A 137 -6.37 3.54 7.46
C TRP A 137 -6.56 4.94 8.05
N PRO A 138 -7.73 5.34 8.57
CA PRO A 138 -7.87 6.62 9.24
C PRO A 138 -6.94 6.80 10.45
N ALA A 139 -6.71 5.75 11.25
CA ALA A 139 -5.77 5.81 12.36
C ALA A 139 -4.31 6.01 11.86
N CYS A 140 -3.91 5.24 10.86
CA CYS A 140 -2.60 5.34 10.22
C CYS A 140 -2.38 6.72 9.56
N ASP A 141 -3.39 7.21 8.84
CA ASP A 141 -3.35 8.49 8.15
C ASP A 141 -3.35 9.66 9.14
N PHE A 142 -4.07 9.57 10.25
CA PHE A 142 -4.02 10.56 11.32
C PHE A 142 -2.59 10.72 11.84
N LEU A 143 -1.94 9.61 12.19
CA LEU A 143 -0.54 9.60 12.63
C LEU A 143 0.39 10.17 11.55
N THR A 144 0.21 9.74 10.30
CA THR A 144 1.02 10.16 9.15
C THR A 144 0.92 11.68 8.91
N TYR A 145 -0.29 12.23 8.82
CA TYR A 145 -0.47 13.64 8.49
C TYR A 145 -0.19 14.58 9.67
N LYS A 146 -0.49 14.14 10.90
CA LYS A 146 -0.29 14.94 12.10
C LYS A 146 1.17 15.05 12.52
N ILE A 147 1.90 13.93 12.49
CA ILE A 147 3.23 13.83 13.11
C ILE A 147 4.36 13.79 12.07
N ILE A 148 4.17 13.06 10.96
CA ILE A 148 5.27 12.71 10.06
C ILE A 148 5.54 13.81 9.01
N PRO A 149 6.79 14.28 8.83
CA PRO A 149 7.20 15.18 7.74
C PRO A 149 6.83 14.65 6.35
N VAL A 150 6.39 15.53 5.44
CA VAL A 150 5.84 15.17 4.11
C VAL A 150 6.78 14.26 3.30
N HIS A 151 8.10 14.48 3.39
CA HIS A 151 9.07 13.66 2.65
C HIS A 151 9.15 12.21 3.15
N LEU A 152 8.78 11.93 4.41
CA LEU A 152 8.75 10.60 5.03
C LEU A 152 7.36 9.93 4.99
N GLN A 153 6.29 10.67 4.68
CA GLN A 153 4.92 10.12 4.66
C GLN A 153 4.76 8.91 3.72
N PRO A 154 5.35 8.88 2.50
CA PRO A 154 5.32 7.69 1.64
C PRO A 154 5.96 6.43 2.26
N LEU A 155 7.07 6.61 2.98
CA LEU A 155 7.75 5.51 3.69
C LEU A 155 6.85 4.97 4.82
N ILE A 156 6.28 5.86 5.63
CA ILE A 156 5.41 5.48 6.74
C ILE A 156 4.13 4.81 6.24
N ASN A 157 3.49 5.38 5.21
CA ASN A 157 2.30 4.79 4.61
C ASN A 157 2.59 3.40 4.01
N SER A 158 3.72 3.21 3.33
CA SER A 158 4.15 1.88 2.85
C SER A 158 4.41 0.90 4.00
N SER A 159 4.96 1.39 5.12
CA SER A 159 5.18 0.57 6.32
C SER A 159 3.85 0.11 6.94
N PHE A 160 2.84 0.98 7.02
CA PHE A 160 1.49 0.58 7.42
C PHE A 160 0.85 -0.39 6.44
N LEU A 161 1.13 -0.24 5.14
CA LEU A 161 0.64 -1.17 4.13
C LEU A 161 1.23 -2.57 4.31
N TYR A 162 2.51 -2.69 4.67
CA TYR A 162 3.11 -3.98 5.03
C TYR A 162 2.34 -4.70 6.15
N PHE A 163 2.06 -4.02 7.25
CA PHE A 163 1.28 -4.60 8.36
C PHE A 163 -0.16 -4.92 7.96
N TRP A 164 -0.78 -4.06 7.14
CA TRP A 164 -2.11 -4.31 6.60
C TRP A 164 -2.16 -5.58 5.75
N THR A 165 -1.18 -5.79 4.87
CA THR A 165 -1.09 -6.99 4.03
C THR A 165 -0.93 -8.26 4.87
N ILE A 166 -0.11 -8.21 5.92
CA ILE A 166 0.03 -9.33 6.86
C ILE A 166 -1.30 -9.60 7.59
N TYR A 167 -1.96 -8.56 8.08
CA TYR A 167 -3.27 -8.69 8.74
C TYR A 167 -4.31 -9.32 7.82
N LEU A 168 -4.45 -8.83 6.59
CA LEU A 168 -5.38 -9.39 5.60
C LEU A 168 -5.07 -10.86 5.30
N THR A 169 -3.79 -11.19 5.17
CA THR A 169 -3.33 -12.57 4.97
C THR A 169 -3.73 -13.42 6.17
N TYR A 170 -3.40 -13.02 7.38
CA TYR A 170 -3.77 -13.74 8.59
C TYR A 170 -5.30 -13.95 8.69
N MET A 171 -6.11 -12.92 8.47
CA MET A 171 -7.57 -13.03 8.48
C MET A 171 -8.10 -13.99 7.40
N ALA A 172 -7.52 -13.97 6.21
CA ALA A 172 -7.85 -14.92 5.15
C ALA A 172 -7.46 -16.36 5.51
N SER A 173 -6.37 -16.55 6.26
CA SER A 173 -5.95 -17.88 6.73
C SER A 173 -6.91 -18.47 7.77
N LEU A 174 -7.47 -17.61 8.64
CA LEU A 174 -8.45 -18.01 9.66
C LEU A 174 -9.83 -18.34 9.06
N LYS A 175 -10.17 -17.73 7.92
CA LYS A 175 -11.45 -17.96 7.21
C LYS A 175 -11.51 -19.31 6.48
N LYS A 176 -10.54 -20.21 6.73
CA LYS A 176 -10.63 -21.64 6.45
C LYS A 176 -11.17 -22.48 7.65
N PRO A 177 -12.39 -22.29 8.17
CA PRO A 177 -13.07 -23.36 8.90
C PRO A 177 -14.08 -24.05 7.96
N GLY A 178 -13.87 -25.35 7.69
CA GLY A 178 -14.85 -26.22 7.01
C GLY A 178 -14.45 -26.75 5.62
N ALA A 179 -13.25 -27.30 5.48
CA ALA A 179 -13.04 -28.37 4.49
C ALA A 179 -13.36 -29.70 5.18
N ASP A 180 -14.65 -29.92 5.45
CA ASP A 180 -15.28 -31.22 5.73
C ASP A 180 -16.50 -31.32 4.83
#